data_AF-A0A1I3DJM0-F1
#
_entry.id   AF-A0A1I3DJM0-F1
#
_cell.length_a   1.000
_cell.length_b   1.000
_cell.length_c   1.000
_cell.angle_alpha   90.00
_cell.angle_beta   90.00
_cell.angle_gamma   90.00
#
_symmetry.space_group_name_H-M   'P 1'
#
loop_
_entity.id
_entity.type
_entity.pdbx_description
1 polymer ?
#
loop_
_entity_poly.entity_id
_entity_poly.type
_entity_poly.pdbx_seq_one_letter_code
_entity_poly.pdbx_strand_id
1 'polypeptide(L)' 'MYKKRLSPEEKIHFIEKYKRGEGSYASIAADAGVDRRSFRQWVRNYDACGPDVFFKRHHQHYSVEFKETAIHDYLSG' A
#
# COMPACT_ATOMS: atom_id res chain seq x y z
N MET A 1 -11.76 20.74 -7.65
CA MET A 1 -11.48 19.35 -8.07
C MET A 1 -11.79 18.41 -6.92
N TYR A 2 -12.79 17.54 -7.07
CA TYR A 2 -13.15 16.55 -6.06
C TYR A 2 -12.11 15.43 -6.07
N LYS A 3 -11.37 15.25 -4.96
CA LYS A 3 -10.52 14.06 -4.79
C LYS A 3 -11.45 12.84 -4.73
N LYS A 4 -11.43 12.01 -5.77
CA LYS A 4 -12.18 10.74 -5.79
C LYS A 4 -11.69 9.91 -4.59
N ARG A 5 -12.58 9.65 -3.63
CA ARG A 5 -12.24 8.79 -2.48
C ARG A 5 -12.24 7.36 -3.01
N LEU A 6 -11.06 6.81 -3.25
CA LEU A 6 -10.89 5.40 -3.59
C LEU A 6 -11.39 4.54 -2.44
N SER A 7 -12.18 3.52 -2.77
CA SER A 7 -12.64 2.55 -1.79
C SER A 7 -11.48 1.71 -1.24
N PRO A 8 -11.61 1.09 -0.07
CA PRO A 8 -10.61 0.14 0.46
C PRO A 8 -10.24 -0.94 -0.55
N GLU A 9 -11.23 -1.48 -1.25
CA GLU A 9 -11.08 -2.55 -2.26
C GLU A 9 -10.27 -2.06 -3.45
N GLU A 10 -10.55 -0.86 -3.97
CA GLU A 10 -9.77 -0.27 -5.07
C GLU A 10 -8.31 -0.07 -4.66
N LYS A 11 -8.04 0.36 -3.43
CA LYS A 11 -6.66 0.52 -2.94
C LYS A 11 -5.93 -0.82 -2.89
N ILE A 12 -6.58 -1.86 -2.38
CA ILE A 12 -6.01 -3.21 -2.31
C ILE A 12 -5.70 -3.72 -3.72
N HIS A 13 -6.63 -3.53 -4.67
CA HIS A 13 -6.42 -3.91 -6.06
C HIS A 13 -5.14 -3.29 -6.66
N PHE A 14 -4.91 -2.00 -6.45
CA PHE A 14 -3.68 -1.34 -6.94
C PHE A 14 -2.41 -1.86 -6.24
N ILE A 15 -2.48 -2.17 -4.95
CA ILE A 15 -1.33 -2.72 -4.21
C ILE A 15 -1.01 -4.14 -4.68
N GLU A 16 -2.02 -4.97 -4.94
CA GLU A 16 -1.84 -6.31 -5.49
C GLU A 16 -1.26 -6.27 -6.90
N LYS A 17 -1.73 -5.35 -7.75
CA LYS A 17 -1.15 -5.09 -9.08
C LYS A 17 0.34 -4.74 -8.99
N TYR A 18 0.71 -3.91 -8.01
CA TYR A 18 2.11 -3.59 -7.74
C TYR A 18 2.90 -4.83 -7.28
N LYS A 19 2.35 -5.62 -6.36
CA LYS A 19 2.99 -6.86 -5.87
C LYS A 19 3.16 -7.93 -6.96
N ARG A 20 2.27 -7.97 -7.95
CA ARG A 20 2.40 -8.83 -9.14
C ARG A 20 3.48 -8.38 -10.12
N GLY A 21 4.08 -7.20 -9.92
CA GLY A 21 5.08 -6.63 -10.81
C GLY A 21 4.49 -6.01 -12.09
N GLU A 22 3.17 -5.77 -12.14
CA GLU A 22 2.46 -5.23 -13.31
C GLU A 22 2.68 -3.72 -13.53
N GLY A 23 3.50 -3.08 -12.70
CA GLY A 23 3.84 -1.68 -12.85
C GLY A 23 4.71 -1.13 -11.73
N SER A 24 5.30 0.05 -11.99
CA SER A 24 6.06 0.79 -10.99
C SER A 24 5.15 1.57 -10.03
N TYR A 25 5.68 1.99 -8.87
CA TYR A 25 4.99 2.91 -7.96
C TYR A 25 4.41 4.15 -8.66
N ALA A 26 5.12 4.70 -9.65
CA ALA A 26 4.69 5.90 -10.35
C ALA A 26 3.54 5.62 -11.32
N SER A 27 3.65 4.52 -12.08
CA SER A 27 2.61 4.09 -13.02
C SER A 27 1.30 3.77 -12.31
N ILE A 28 1.38 2.99 -11.24
CA ILE A 28 0.19 2.55 -10.49
C ILE A 28 -0.43 3.70 -9.69
N ALA A 29 0.38 4.61 -9.15
CA ALA A 29 -0.13 5.82 -8.50
C ALA A 29 -0.86 6.73 -9.50
N ALA A 30 -0.36 6.85 -10.74
CA ALA A 30 -1.02 7.59 -11.80
C ALA A 30 -2.35 6.93 -12.20
N ASP A 31 -2.38 5.60 -12.37
CA ASP A 31 -3.61 4.83 -12.63
C ASP A 31 -4.66 5.04 -11.53
N ALA A 32 -4.22 5.07 -10.28
CA ALA A 32 -5.07 5.33 -9.12
C ALA A 32 -5.41 6.82 -8.91
N GLY A 33 -4.80 7.74 -9.67
CA GLY A 33 -4.99 9.19 -9.51
C GLY A 33 -4.48 9.74 -8.18
N VAL A 34 -3.47 9.11 -7.57
CA VAL A 34 -2.87 9.53 -6.30
C VAL A 34 -1.39 9.85 -6.45
N ASP A 35 -0.86 10.60 -5.48
CA ASP A 35 0.58 10.86 -5.43
C ASP A 35 1.36 9.58 -5.10
N ARG A 36 2.55 9.45 -5.67
CA ARG A 36 3.49 8.34 -5.43
C ARG A 36 3.78 8.13 -3.94
N ARG A 37 3.87 9.20 -3.14
CA ARG A 37 4.09 9.12 -1.68
C ARG A 37 2.89 8.48 -0.97
N SER A 38 1.68 8.83 -1.38
CA SER A 38 0.45 8.24 -0.85
C SER A 38 0.36 6.74 -1.18
N PHE A 39 0.64 6.38 -2.44
CA PHE A 39 0.64 4.98 -2.85
C PHE A 39 1.72 4.17 -2.11
N ARG A 40 2.93 4.73 -1.94
CA ARG A 40 3.97 4.12 -1.10
C ARG A 40 3.51 3.89 0.33
N GLN A 41 2.79 4.84 0.93
CA GLN A 41 2.24 4.67 2.27
C GLN A 41 1.21 3.53 2.32
N TRP A 42 0.40 3.36 1.28
CA TRP A 42 -0.56 2.26 1.21
C TRP A 42 0.14 0.91 1.16
N VAL A 43 1.13 0.74 0.29
CA VAL A 43 1.91 -0.51 0.21
C VAL A 43 2.54 -0.84 1.56
N ARG A 44 3.16 0.15 2.23
CA ARG A 44 3.73 -0.05 3.57
C ARG A 44 2.70 -0.47 4.62
N ASN A 45 1.51 0.14 4.59
CA ASN A 45 0.43 -0.21 5.50
C ASN A 45 -0.11 -1.62 5.22
N TYR A 46 -0.21 -2.00 3.94
CA TYR A 46 -0.63 -3.34 3.52
C TYR A 46 0.39 -4.41 3.93
N ASP A 47 1.69 -4.13 3.78
CA ASP A 47 2.74 -5.06 4.20
C ASP A 47 2.81 -5.22 5.73
N ALA A 48 2.53 -4.15 6.48
CA ALA A 48 2.61 -4.17 7.94
C ALA A 48 1.36 -4.74 8.62
N CYS A 49 0.16 -4.47 8.07
CA CYS A 49 -1.12 -4.75 8.74
C CYS A 49 -2.09 -5.60 7.91
N GLY A 50 -1.72 -5.97 6.68
CA GLY A 50 -2.61 -6.65 5.75
C GLY A 50 -3.69 -5.74 5.14
N PRO A 51 -4.61 -6.31 4.33
CA PRO A 51 -5.69 -5.56 3.68
C PRO A 51 -6.67 -4.89 4.66
N ASP A 52 -6.80 -5.44 5.87
CA ASP A 52 -7.70 -4.94 6.92
C ASP A 52 -7.43 -3.47 7.31
N VAL A 53 -6.21 -2.99 7.09
CA VAL A 53 -5.81 -1.60 7.37
C VAL A 53 -6.63 -0.57 6.60
N PHE A 54 -7.19 -0.94 5.44
CA PHE A 54 -8.01 -0.04 4.62
C PHE A 54 -9.48 -0.04 5.03
N PHE A 55 -9.94 -1.07 5.75
CA PHE A 55 -11.31 -1.20 6.24
C PHE A 55 -11.49 -0.63 7.65
N LYS A 56 -10.41 -0.53 8.44
CA LYS A 56 -10.48 0.05 9.79
C LYS A 56 -10.59 1.57 9.73
N ARG A 57 -11.73 2.07 10.21
CA ARG A 57 -12.10 3.50 10.21
C ARG A 57 -11.40 4.33 11.30
N HIS A 58 -10.54 3.74 12.13
CA HIS A 58 -9.94 4.41 13.28
C HIS A 58 -8.42 4.26 13.26
N HIS A 59 -7.74 5.39 13.37
CA HIS A 59 -6.29 5.55 13.42
C HIS A 59 -5.65 4.63 14.47
N GLN A 60 -5.22 3.44 14.07
CA GLN A 60 -4.26 2.70 14.88
C GLN A 60 -2.92 3.35 14.57
N HIS A 61 -2.49 4.19 15.50
CA HIS A 61 -1.16 4.77 15.53
C HIS A 61 -0.15 3.70 15.11
N TYR A 62 0.71 4.11 14.18
CA TYR A 62 1.85 3.37 13.66
C TYR A 62 2.59 2.66 14.80
N SER A 63 2.21 1.41 15.10
CA SER A 63 2.87 0.63 16.13
C SER A 63 4.26 0.32 15.62
N VAL A 64 5.23 0.86 16.33
CA VAL A 64 6.63 1.12 15.94
C VAL A 64 7.45 -0.18 15.74
N GLU A 65 6.82 -1.35 15.83
CA GLU A 65 7.50 -2.64 16.02
C GLU A 65 7.84 -3.39 14.72
N PHE A 66 7.29 -3.04 13.57
CA PHE A 66 7.46 -3.84 12.35
C PHE A 66 8.56 -3.33 11.42
N LYS A 67 9.77 -3.13 11.96
CA LYS A 67 10.94 -2.66 11.20
C LYS A 67 11.95 -3.75 10.80
N GLU A 68 11.73 -5.01 11.15
CA GLU A 68 12.81 -6.02 11.01
C GLU A 68 12.51 -7.17 10.04
N THR A 69 11.27 -7.42 9.63
CA THR A 69 10.95 -8.65 8.87
C THR A 69 11.08 -8.51 7.35
N ALA A 70 10.96 -7.30 6.79
CA ALA A 70 10.87 -7.11 5.33
C ALA A 70 12.22 -7.16 4.58
N ILE A 71 13.35 -7.37 5.26
CA ILE A 71 14.67 -7.46 4.61
C ILE A 71 15.02 -8.92 4.26
N HIS A 72 14.41 -9.93 4.90
CA HIS A 72 14.93 -11.29 4.82
C HIS A 72 14.52 -12.10 3.58
N ASP A 73 13.52 -11.67 2.81
CA ASP A 73 13.02 -12.46 1.67
C ASP A 73 13.67 -12.10 0.31
N TYR A 74 14.48 -11.03 0.25
CA TYR A 74 15.13 -10.60 -1.01
C TYR A 74 16.49 -11.29 -1.29
N LEU A 75 16.99 -12.14 -0.39
CA LEU A 75 18.34 -12.72 -0.50
C LEU A 75 18.41 -14.26 -0.34
N SER A 76 17.30 -14.96 -0.53
CA SER A 76 17.24 -16.43 -0.49
C SER A 76 16.95 -17.07 -1.87
N GLY A 77 17.53 -16.51 -2.94
CA GLY A 77 17.53 -17.13 -4.28
C GLY A 77 18.16 -16.26 -5.35
#